data_AF-A0A0X3NN78-F1
#
_entry.id   AF-A0A0X3NN78-F1
#
_cell.length_a   1.000
_cell.length_b   1.000
_cell.length_c   1.000
_cell.angle_alpha   90.00
_cell.angle_beta   90.00
_cell.angle_gamma   90.00
#
_symmetry.space_group_name_H-M   'P 1'
#
loop_
_entity.id
_entity.type
_entity.pdbx_description
1 polymer ?
#
loop_
_entity_poly.entity_id
_entity_poly.type
_entity_poly.pdbx_seq_one_letter_code
_entity_poly.pdbx_strand_id
1 'polypeptide(L)'
;MTSTHSGPGNYLANFYARSRLHHLSTWASDLRDLVRSLRGNLPESEKRLGQDFLAGEVERLGWEATTIRLKPSTPSASRLRPPILMHIDMDCFFVSVCLRSRPDLKGQPVAVTHSRGTRPSIESTAAGSFSEVASCSYEARKFGIKNGMHLGDARKLCPELKTVPYDFEAFHSVSEQLYKIVACFSLNIEAVSCDEMYVDLSDLLSPANYSSEVAEPGRIINPFLLGSELRRRVFEATGCTATCGFGTNRLLTRLATVKAKPNNQAFLIGASTHSAGAGNKLTPVDVVWHRADEGGPAGLPDCLIYEMEGEGRNYLDSLPISSLPGIGRSTAERLLTKHVTTCGDLRQKLSLPQLSNLLGAKTGKRLYQLCQGKDSSDLMLDRFAKSVSAEINYGVRLASWPEVQDFVSSLVFELASRMEHAATDADDRLGVLGRTLVVRLLTRRADQPKEAVKFMGHGICDTWTRTVQLPTPTRDVSFLTSQCMSVLRRINPDPTDIRGVSLRLLKRSMSA
;
A
#
# COMPACT_ATOMS: atom_id res chain seq x y z
N MET A 1 7.86 26.19 32.00
CA MET A 1 6.40 25.91 32.13
C MET A 1 5.67 26.80 31.15
N THR A 2 5.28 26.26 30.00
CA THR A 2 4.45 26.97 28.99
C THR A 2 3.28 26.05 28.68
N SER A 3 2.11 26.44 29.15
CA SER A 3 0.83 25.76 28.97
C SER A 3 0.44 25.71 27.50
N THR A 4 0.57 24.56 26.85
CA THR A 4 -0.13 24.28 25.59
C THR A 4 -1.47 23.61 25.90
N HIS A 5 -2.35 24.30 26.60
CA HIS A 5 -3.78 23.95 26.63
C HIS A 5 -4.45 24.58 25.41
N SER A 6 -4.23 23.99 24.24
CA SER A 6 -5.18 24.16 23.14
C SER A 6 -6.41 23.34 23.52
N GLY A 7 -7.59 23.98 23.66
CA GLY A 7 -8.83 23.30 24.03
C GLY A 7 -9.13 22.07 23.15
N PRO A 8 -10.01 21.15 23.61
CA PRO A 8 -10.23 19.84 22.99
C PRO A 8 -10.56 19.88 21.50
N GLY A 9 -11.28 20.91 21.02
CA GLY A 9 -11.58 21.10 19.60
C GLY A 9 -10.38 21.42 18.70
N ASN A 10 -9.37 22.14 19.21
CA ASN A 10 -8.17 22.49 18.44
C ASN A 10 -7.14 21.35 18.44
N TYR A 11 -7.19 20.45 19.43
CA TYR A 11 -6.28 19.31 19.51
C TYR A 11 -6.47 18.31 18.35
N LEU A 12 -7.73 17.95 18.05
CA LEU A 12 -8.06 16.94 17.03
C LEU A 12 -7.57 17.36 15.63
N ALA A 13 -7.88 18.60 15.25
CA ALA A 13 -7.48 19.18 13.97
C ALA A 13 -5.94 19.24 13.86
N ASN A 14 -5.26 19.71 14.91
CA ASN A 14 -3.79 19.74 14.94
C ASN A 14 -3.16 18.35 14.87
N PHE A 15 -3.77 17.34 15.52
CA PHE A 15 -3.31 15.95 15.46
C PHE A 15 -3.38 15.42 14.03
N TYR A 16 -4.54 15.52 13.38
CA TYR A 16 -4.73 15.02 12.02
C TYR A 16 -3.89 15.77 11.00
N ALA A 17 -3.78 17.10 11.11
CA ALA A 17 -2.94 17.92 10.23
C ALA A 17 -1.45 17.50 10.26
N ARG A 18 -0.97 16.97 11.39
CA ARG A 18 0.41 16.51 11.57
C ARG A 18 0.59 15.00 11.41
N SER A 19 -0.49 14.22 11.40
CA SER A 19 -0.41 12.77 11.38
C SER A 19 -0.26 12.25 9.96
N ARG A 20 0.96 11.83 9.59
CA ARG A 20 1.19 11.21 8.26
C ARG A 20 0.31 9.98 8.00
N LEU A 21 -0.01 9.20 9.03
CA LEU A 21 -0.80 7.98 8.88
C LEU A 21 -2.26 8.31 8.56
N HIS A 22 -2.75 9.43 9.09
CA HIS A 22 -4.04 9.98 8.71
C HIS A 22 -4.01 10.40 7.23
N HIS A 23 -3.06 11.25 6.84
CA HIS A 23 -2.90 11.70 5.44
C HIS A 23 -2.83 10.51 4.47
N LEU A 24 -1.99 9.51 4.73
CA LEU A 24 -1.88 8.29 3.92
C LEU A 24 -3.22 7.56 3.77
N SER A 25 -4.02 7.49 4.84
CA SER A 25 -5.31 6.83 4.82
C SER A 25 -6.35 7.62 4.03
N THR A 26 -6.35 8.95 4.18
CA THR A 26 -7.22 9.89 3.46
C THR A 26 -6.91 9.87 1.96
N TRP A 27 -5.66 10.07 1.58
CA TRP A 27 -5.24 10.06 0.16
C TRP A 27 -5.48 8.72 -0.52
N ALA A 28 -5.32 7.60 0.20
CA ALA A 28 -5.66 6.31 -0.37
C ALA A 28 -7.17 6.16 -0.65
N SER A 29 -8.04 6.92 0.01
CA SER A 29 -9.45 7.04 -0.35
C SER A 29 -9.63 7.96 -1.55
N ASP A 30 -9.08 9.18 -1.46
CA ASP A 30 -9.20 10.22 -2.50
C ASP A 30 -8.73 9.72 -3.87
N LEU A 31 -7.62 8.98 -3.91
CA LEU A 31 -7.05 8.43 -5.15
C LEU A 31 -7.86 7.26 -5.71
N ARG A 32 -8.58 6.50 -4.87
CA ARG A 32 -9.55 5.51 -5.37
C ARG A 32 -10.74 6.21 -6.03
N ASP A 33 -11.20 7.30 -5.43
CA ASP A 33 -12.31 8.09 -5.96
C ASP A 33 -11.90 8.82 -7.24
N LEU A 34 -10.66 9.32 -7.31
CA LEU A 34 -10.05 9.84 -8.53
C LEU A 34 -10.05 8.80 -9.66
N VAL A 35 -9.50 7.60 -9.41
CA VAL A 35 -9.47 6.53 -10.43
C VAL A 35 -10.87 6.18 -10.91
N ARG A 36 -11.85 6.11 -10.00
CA ARG A 36 -13.26 5.87 -10.37
C ARG A 36 -13.81 6.98 -11.25
N SER A 37 -13.58 8.24 -10.88
CA SER A 37 -14.00 9.41 -11.66
C SER A 37 -13.38 9.42 -13.06
N LEU A 38 -12.09 9.09 -13.17
CA LEU A 38 -11.38 9.06 -14.46
C LEU A 38 -11.97 7.99 -15.41
N ARG A 39 -12.46 6.85 -14.89
CA ARG A 39 -13.15 5.85 -15.73
C ARG A 39 -14.39 6.39 -16.44
N GLY A 40 -15.11 7.31 -15.80
CA GLY A 40 -16.31 7.93 -16.37
C GLY A 40 -16.04 9.18 -17.21
N ASN A 41 -15.00 9.94 -16.85
CA ASN A 41 -14.84 11.33 -17.30
C ASN A 41 -13.57 11.61 -18.13
N LEU A 42 -12.69 10.63 -18.36
CA LEU A 42 -11.47 10.88 -19.14
C LEU A 42 -11.81 11.24 -20.59
N PRO A 43 -11.22 12.30 -21.19
CA PRO A 43 -11.43 12.63 -22.60
C PRO A 43 -11.02 11.48 -23.53
N GLU A 44 -11.74 11.30 -24.64
CA GLU A 44 -11.49 10.19 -25.57
C GLU A 44 -10.07 10.22 -26.17
N SER A 45 -9.53 11.41 -26.41
CA SER A 45 -8.15 11.59 -26.88
C SER A 45 -7.11 11.10 -25.86
N GLU A 46 -7.41 11.18 -24.56
CA GLU A 46 -6.50 10.73 -23.51
C GLU A 46 -6.64 9.23 -23.23
N LYS A 47 -7.82 8.63 -23.45
CA LYS A 47 -8.03 7.18 -23.31
C LYS A 47 -7.15 6.36 -24.26
N ARG A 48 -6.79 6.95 -25.41
CA ARG A 48 -6.01 6.27 -26.45
C ARG A 48 -4.52 6.55 -26.38
N LEU A 49 -4.05 7.43 -25.48
CA LEU A 49 -2.64 7.85 -25.45
C LEU A 49 -1.67 6.66 -25.36
N GLY A 50 -1.98 5.66 -24.52
CA GLY A 50 -1.16 4.45 -24.43
C GLY A 50 -1.16 3.61 -25.70
N GLN A 51 -2.31 3.45 -26.35
CA GLN A 51 -2.42 2.73 -27.62
C GLN A 51 -1.70 3.47 -28.75
N ASP A 52 -1.90 4.78 -28.86
CA ASP A 52 -1.30 5.61 -29.91
C ASP A 52 0.22 5.66 -29.76
N PHE A 53 0.73 5.76 -28.54
CA PHE A 53 2.17 5.65 -28.27
C PHE A 53 2.74 4.30 -28.71
N LEU A 54 2.10 3.19 -28.31
CA LEU A 54 2.59 1.85 -28.66
C LEU A 54 2.47 1.58 -30.17
N ALA A 55 1.42 2.06 -30.82
CA ALA A 55 1.27 1.97 -32.27
C ALA A 55 2.40 2.72 -32.99
N GLY A 56 2.73 3.94 -32.54
CA GLY A 56 3.86 4.70 -33.07
C GLY A 56 5.20 4.00 -32.87
N GLU A 57 5.41 3.36 -31.72
CA GLU A 57 6.63 2.57 -31.48
C GLU A 57 6.71 1.32 -32.36
N VAL A 58 5.59 0.63 -32.58
CA VAL A 58 5.50 -0.51 -33.51
C VAL A 58 5.83 -0.08 -34.93
N GLU A 59 5.29 1.05 -35.40
CA GLU A 59 5.59 1.61 -36.71
C GLU A 59 7.08 2.01 -36.84
N ARG A 60 7.63 2.65 -35.80
CA ARG A 60 8.99 3.19 -35.80
C ARG A 60 10.08 2.12 -35.69
N LEU A 61 9.89 1.12 -34.84
CA LEU A 61 10.90 0.08 -34.53
C LEU A 61 10.67 -1.23 -35.28
N GLY A 62 9.45 -1.44 -35.79
CA GLY A 62 9.04 -2.69 -36.42
C GLY A 62 8.48 -3.72 -35.43
N TRP A 63 7.66 -4.62 -35.96
CA TRP A 63 6.88 -5.59 -35.19
C TRP A 63 7.74 -6.58 -34.37
N GLU A 64 8.77 -7.17 -34.98
CA GLU A 64 9.64 -8.14 -34.29
C GLU A 64 10.44 -7.50 -33.15
N ALA A 65 10.85 -6.24 -33.28
CA ALA A 65 11.61 -5.53 -32.26
C ALA A 65 10.75 -5.06 -31.07
N THR A 66 9.44 -4.94 -31.26
CA THR A 66 8.49 -4.39 -30.28
C THR A 66 7.65 -5.44 -29.59
N THR A 67 7.81 -6.72 -29.96
CA THR A 67 7.05 -7.83 -29.38
C THR A 67 7.95 -8.84 -28.69
N ILE A 68 7.38 -9.56 -27.73
CA ILE A 68 8.00 -10.73 -27.10
C ILE A 68 7.03 -11.90 -27.15
N ARG A 69 7.56 -13.13 -27.27
CA ARG A 69 6.75 -14.33 -27.29
C ARG A 69 6.80 -15.08 -25.96
N LEU A 70 5.63 -15.39 -25.41
CA LEU A 70 5.43 -16.23 -24.25
C LEU A 70 4.77 -17.55 -24.65
N LYS A 71 5.30 -18.67 -24.15
CA LYS A 71 4.74 -20.01 -24.36
C LYS A 71 4.27 -20.60 -23.03
N PRO A 72 3.10 -21.28 -23.01
CA PRO A 72 2.67 -21.99 -21.82
C PRO A 72 3.43 -23.31 -21.64
N SER A 73 3.55 -23.77 -20.40
CA SER A 73 4.17 -25.05 -20.05
C SER A 73 3.38 -26.26 -20.56
N THR A 74 2.10 -26.09 -20.89
CA THR A 74 1.22 -27.14 -21.40
C THR A 74 0.67 -26.77 -22.79
N PRO A 75 0.76 -27.65 -23.81
CA PRO A 75 0.27 -27.36 -25.16
C PRO A 75 -1.23 -27.04 -25.25
N SER A 76 -2.04 -27.62 -24.36
CA SER A 76 -3.49 -27.36 -24.29
C SER A 76 -3.84 -25.91 -23.91
N ALA A 77 -2.91 -25.20 -23.28
CA ALA A 77 -3.04 -23.80 -22.88
C ALA A 77 -2.55 -22.82 -23.97
N SER A 78 -2.10 -23.28 -25.14
CA SER A 78 -1.62 -22.45 -26.26
C SER A 78 -2.63 -21.42 -26.78
N ARG A 79 -3.92 -21.65 -26.54
CA ARG A 79 -5.01 -20.73 -26.91
C ARG A 79 -5.23 -19.60 -25.90
N LEU A 80 -4.67 -19.72 -24.70
CA LEU A 80 -4.83 -18.72 -23.65
C LEU A 80 -3.87 -17.55 -23.88
N ARG A 81 -4.26 -16.38 -23.39
CA ARG A 81 -3.39 -15.19 -23.38
C ARG A 81 -2.78 -15.03 -21.99
N PRO A 82 -1.48 -14.72 -21.87
CA PRO A 82 -0.87 -14.45 -20.57
C PRO A 82 -1.46 -13.16 -19.99
N PRO A 83 -1.91 -13.13 -18.73
CA PRO A 83 -2.23 -11.87 -18.07
C PRO A 83 -0.93 -11.09 -17.86
N ILE A 84 -0.96 -9.79 -18.11
CA ILE A 84 0.18 -8.91 -17.91
C ILE A 84 -0.23 -7.80 -16.97
N LEU A 85 0.26 -7.89 -15.74
CA LEU A 85 0.05 -6.87 -14.73
C LEU A 85 1.31 -6.01 -14.61
N MET A 86 1.11 -4.75 -14.23
CA MET A 86 2.16 -3.83 -13.83
C MET A 86 1.92 -3.36 -12.41
N HIS A 87 2.99 -3.20 -11.66
CA HIS A 87 3.01 -2.58 -10.34
C HIS A 87 3.96 -1.39 -10.41
N ILE A 88 3.47 -0.23 -10.04
CA ILE A 88 4.23 1.02 -10.04
C ILE A 88 4.39 1.45 -8.59
N ASP A 89 5.62 1.80 -8.20
CA ASP A 89 5.95 2.27 -6.84
C ASP A 89 7.01 3.37 -6.94
N MET A 90 6.71 4.56 -6.41
CA MET A 90 7.64 5.70 -6.38
C MET A 90 8.85 5.43 -5.49
N ASP A 91 10.01 5.90 -5.93
CA ASP A 91 11.25 5.68 -5.21
C ASP A 91 11.37 6.57 -3.97
N CYS A 92 11.52 5.93 -2.79
CA CYS A 92 11.61 6.58 -1.48
C CYS A 92 10.69 7.81 -1.32
N PHE A 93 9.45 7.70 -1.82
CA PHE A 93 8.50 8.78 -2.14
C PHE A 93 8.65 10.10 -1.38
N PHE A 94 8.40 10.14 -0.07
CA PHE A 94 8.45 11.41 0.69
C PHE A 94 9.82 12.11 0.61
N VAL A 95 10.92 11.35 0.59
CA VAL A 95 12.26 11.93 0.44
C VAL A 95 12.40 12.53 -0.95
N SER A 96 12.06 11.78 -2.01
CA SER A 96 12.16 12.26 -3.39
C SER A 96 11.38 13.55 -3.61
N VAL A 97 10.16 13.65 -3.08
CA VAL A 97 9.36 14.88 -3.16
C VAL A 97 10.03 16.04 -2.40
N CYS A 98 10.48 15.82 -1.16
CA CYS A 98 11.16 16.86 -0.39
C CYS A 98 12.50 17.32 -1.00
N LEU A 99 13.17 16.46 -1.77
CA LEU A 99 14.46 16.78 -2.42
C LEU A 99 14.29 17.61 -3.70
N ARG A 100 13.07 17.74 -4.25
CA ARG A 100 12.80 18.58 -5.44
C ARG A 100 13.23 20.04 -5.22
N SER A 101 12.98 20.58 -4.03
CA SER A 101 13.33 21.95 -3.64
C SER A 101 14.64 22.04 -2.86
N ARG A 102 15.41 20.94 -2.75
CA ARG A 102 16.63 20.85 -1.93
C ARG A 102 17.76 20.14 -2.70
N PRO A 103 18.29 20.75 -3.78
CA PRO A 103 19.33 20.12 -4.59
C PRO A 103 20.62 19.86 -3.80
N ASP A 104 20.90 20.66 -2.76
CA ASP A 104 22.02 20.51 -1.84
C ASP A 104 22.02 19.17 -1.09
N LEU A 105 20.86 18.55 -0.90
CA LEU A 105 20.69 17.29 -0.17
C LEU A 105 20.67 16.04 -1.07
N LYS A 106 20.70 16.19 -2.41
CA LYS A 106 20.73 15.05 -3.33
C LYS A 106 22.02 14.25 -3.17
N GLY A 107 21.92 12.92 -3.15
CA GLY A 107 23.06 12.04 -2.94
C GLY A 107 23.54 11.93 -1.49
N GLN A 108 22.85 12.57 -0.53
CA GLN A 108 23.16 12.47 0.91
C GLN A 108 22.21 11.51 1.63
N PRO A 109 22.60 10.94 2.79
CA PRO A 109 21.68 10.19 3.63
C PRO A 109 20.63 11.13 4.25
N VAL A 110 19.41 11.10 3.70
CA VAL A 110 18.26 11.91 4.15
C VAL A 110 17.11 11.04 4.67
N ALA A 111 16.40 11.53 5.69
CA ALA A 111 15.16 10.97 6.24
C ALA A 111 14.07 12.03 6.46
N VAL A 112 12.81 11.67 6.20
CA VAL A 112 11.64 12.51 6.52
C VAL A 112 11.13 12.17 7.91
N THR A 113 11.04 13.17 8.80
CA THR A 113 10.59 12.98 10.19
C THR A 113 10.11 14.30 10.82
N HIS A 114 9.39 14.23 11.95
CA HIS A 114 8.92 15.43 12.67
C HIS A 114 10.02 16.16 13.45
N SER A 115 11.13 15.46 13.77
CA SER A 115 12.22 16.07 14.53
C SER A 115 12.94 17.10 13.67
N ARG A 116 12.91 18.37 14.10
CA ARG A 116 13.73 19.42 13.49
C ARG A 116 15.20 19.11 13.81
N GLY A 117 16.06 19.17 12.80
CA GLY A 117 17.46 18.74 12.82
C GLY A 117 18.40 19.52 13.73
N THR A 118 17.96 19.96 14.91
CA THR A 118 18.85 20.57 15.91
C THR A 118 19.85 19.51 16.38
N ARG A 119 21.13 19.87 16.36
CA ARG A 119 22.20 19.16 17.07
C ARG A 119 21.74 18.91 18.52
N PRO A 120 22.14 17.78 19.14
CA PRO A 120 21.79 17.49 20.52
C PRO A 120 22.17 18.71 21.39
N SER A 121 21.18 19.33 22.03
CA SER A 121 21.47 20.23 23.14
C SER A 121 22.12 19.40 24.24
N ILE A 122 23.02 20.01 24.99
CA ILE A 122 23.86 19.34 26.01
C ILE A 122 23.02 18.68 27.13
N GLU A 123 21.72 18.96 27.21
CA GLU A 123 20.76 18.31 28.12
C GLU A 123 19.97 17.14 27.50
N SER A 124 20.13 16.84 26.20
CA SER A 124 19.55 15.64 25.56
C SER A 124 20.46 14.41 25.72
N THR A 125 21.09 14.27 26.87
CA THR A 125 21.94 13.13 27.20
C THR A 125 21.08 11.88 27.44
N ALA A 126 21.42 10.81 26.72
CA ALA A 126 21.01 9.40 26.88
C ALA A 126 19.72 8.87 26.21
N ALA A 127 18.73 9.67 25.83
CA ALA A 127 17.51 9.16 25.15
C ALA A 127 17.45 9.59 23.68
N GLY A 128 17.83 8.69 22.76
CA GLY A 128 17.70 8.92 21.32
C GLY A 128 16.24 9.26 20.92
N SER A 129 16.06 10.16 19.94
CA SER A 129 14.72 10.59 19.49
C SER A 129 13.82 9.41 19.09
N PHE A 130 12.63 9.32 19.69
CA PHE A 130 11.60 8.35 19.32
C PHE A 130 10.68 8.83 18.18
N SER A 131 11.04 9.93 17.50
CA SER A 131 10.38 10.31 16.25
C SER A 131 10.60 9.22 15.21
N GLU A 132 9.57 8.92 14.44
CA GLU A 132 9.65 7.87 13.43
C GLU A 132 10.22 8.42 12.12
N VAL A 133 11.05 7.63 11.45
CA VAL A 133 11.49 7.86 10.07
C VAL A 133 10.37 7.41 9.14
N ALA A 134 9.74 8.35 8.43
CA ALA A 134 8.65 8.03 7.49
C ALA A 134 9.15 7.45 6.18
N SER A 135 10.14 8.12 5.60
CA SER A 135 10.86 7.65 4.43
C SER A 135 12.32 7.98 4.62
N CYS A 136 13.19 7.14 4.06
CA CYS A 136 14.63 7.38 3.99
C CYS A 136 15.13 7.13 2.56
N SER A 137 16.07 7.98 2.16
CA SER A 137 16.83 7.92 0.91
C SER A 137 17.53 6.57 0.73
N TYR A 138 17.84 6.19 -0.51
CA TYR A 138 18.59 4.96 -0.77
C TYR A 138 20.02 5.02 -0.17
N GLU A 139 20.60 6.21 -0.12
CA GLU A 139 21.87 6.50 0.55
C GLU A 139 21.80 6.19 2.04
N ALA A 140 20.72 6.60 2.73
CA ALA A 140 20.49 6.22 4.12
C ALA A 140 20.25 4.71 4.29
N ARG A 141 19.55 4.06 3.35
CA ARG A 141 19.31 2.60 3.40
C ARG A 141 20.58 1.77 3.32
N LYS A 142 21.65 2.28 2.69
CA LYS A 142 22.98 1.63 2.67
C LYS A 142 23.57 1.46 4.07
N PHE A 143 23.21 2.33 5.02
CA PHE A 143 23.59 2.23 6.44
C PHE A 143 22.64 1.32 7.25
N GLY A 144 21.68 0.65 6.61
CA GLY A 144 20.69 -0.21 7.28
C GLY A 144 19.49 0.55 7.87
N ILE A 145 19.37 1.85 7.61
CA ILE A 145 18.19 2.64 8.01
C ILE A 145 16.97 2.17 7.22
N LYS A 146 15.83 2.07 7.90
CA LYS A 146 14.56 1.59 7.32
C LYS A 146 13.41 2.53 7.68
N ASN A 147 12.39 2.56 6.83
CA ASN A 147 11.13 3.22 7.16
C ASN A 147 10.52 2.57 8.41
N GLY A 148 9.95 3.39 9.30
CA GLY A 148 9.42 2.95 10.60
C GLY A 148 10.45 2.86 11.73
N MET A 149 11.75 3.05 11.45
CA MET A 149 12.78 3.10 12.48
C MET A 149 12.64 4.38 13.33
N HIS A 150 12.99 4.30 14.62
CA HIS A 150 13.14 5.50 15.45
C HIS A 150 14.38 6.29 15.02
N LEU A 151 14.27 7.62 14.98
CA LEU A 151 15.33 8.51 14.55
C LEU A 151 16.60 8.37 15.40
N GLY A 152 16.46 8.15 16.70
CA GLY A 152 17.57 7.90 17.60
C GLY A 152 18.40 6.68 17.17
N ASP A 153 17.73 5.59 16.79
CA ASP A 153 18.42 4.38 16.31
C ASP A 153 18.99 4.58 14.90
N ALA A 154 18.28 5.30 14.03
CA ALA A 154 18.79 5.67 12.71
C ALA A 154 20.07 6.52 12.80
N ARG A 155 20.16 7.45 13.76
CA ARG A 155 21.37 8.27 14.00
C ARG A 155 22.53 7.49 14.60
N LYS A 156 22.27 6.39 15.32
CA LYS A 156 23.34 5.47 15.75
C LYS A 156 23.96 4.76 14.54
N LEU A 157 23.14 4.40 13.54
CA LEU A 157 23.61 3.77 12.30
C LEU A 157 24.28 4.76 11.34
N CYS A 158 23.78 6.00 11.27
CA CYS A 158 24.33 7.06 10.43
C CYS A 158 24.29 8.40 11.19
N PRO A 159 25.39 8.79 11.88
CA PRO A 159 25.45 10.06 12.61
C PRO A 159 25.28 11.30 11.73
N GLU A 160 25.59 11.21 10.44
CA GLU A 160 25.48 12.30 9.46
C GLU A 160 24.08 12.44 8.83
N LEU A 161 23.13 11.57 9.24
CA LEU A 161 21.77 11.54 8.71
C LEU A 161 21.09 12.91 8.77
N LYS A 162 20.75 13.44 7.60
CA LYS A 162 20.00 14.68 7.45
C LYS A 162 18.51 14.41 7.61
N THR A 163 17.80 15.32 8.26
CA THR A 163 16.36 15.22 8.45
C THR A 163 15.64 16.35 7.75
N VAL A 164 14.57 16.03 7.02
CA VAL A 164 13.68 17.00 6.37
C VAL A 164 12.26 16.89 6.95
N PRO A 165 11.50 18.00 7.04
CA PRO A 165 10.13 17.97 7.51
C PRO A 165 9.19 17.33 6.47
N TYR A 166 7.97 17.01 6.88
CA TYR A 166 6.90 16.60 5.96
C TYR A 166 6.43 17.77 5.11
N ASP A 167 6.03 17.46 3.88
CA ASP A 167 5.39 18.37 2.94
C ASP A 167 4.12 17.69 2.38
N PHE A 168 3.06 17.66 3.22
CA PHE A 168 1.86 16.87 2.94
C PHE A 168 1.15 17.30 1.65
N GLU A 169 1.12 18.61 1.36
CA GLU A 169 0.52 19.15 0.14
C GLU A 169 1.30 18.70 -1.10
N ALA A 170 2.62 18.81 -1.08
CA ALA A 170 3.44 18.34 -2.20
C ALA A 170 3.34 16.82 -2.41
N PHE A 171 3.23 16.04 -1.33
CA PHE A 171 3.02 14.59 -1.44
C PHE A 171 1.69 14.30 -2.15
N HIS A 172 0.58 14.89 -1.70
CA HIS A 172 -0.72 14.69 -2.34
C HIS A 172 -0.72 15.11 -3.81
N SER A 173 -0.15 16.28 -4.14
CA SER A 173 -0.07 16.78 -5.51
C SER A 173 0.71 15.84 -6.44
N VAL A 174 1.85 15.29 -5.99
CA VAL A 174 2.64 14.34 -6.77
C VAL A 174 1.90 13.02 -6.96
N SER A 175 1.21 12.54 -5.92
CA SER A 175 0.37 11.35 -6.01
C SER A 175 -0.72 11.51 -7.06
N GLU A 176 -1.45 12.62 -7.04
CA GLU A 176 -2.51 12.90 -8.01
C GLU A 176 -1.97 12.91 -9.45
N GLN A 177 -0.81 13.54 -9.68
CA GLN A 177 -0.14 13.55 -10.98
C GLN A 177 0.26 12.14 -11.44
N LEU A 178 0.84 11.33 -10.55
CA LEU A 178 1.19 9.94 -10.85
C LEU A 178 -0.04 9.15 -11.34
N TYR A 179 -1.15 9.23 -10.60
CA TYR A 179 -2.39 8.53 -10.95
C TYR A 179 -2.98 9.01 -12.28
N LYS A 180 -2.99 10.34 -12.52
CA LYS A 180 -3.46 10.91 -13.79
C LYS A 180 -2.62 10.46 -14.98
N ILE A 181 -1.29 10.48 -14.86
CA ILE A 181 -0.37 10.04 -15.92
C ILE A 181 -0.64 8.57 -16.28
N VAL A 182 -0.74 7.69 -15.28
CA VAL A 182 -0.99 6.26 -15.51
C VAL A 182 -2.37 6.03 -16.14
N ALA A 183 -3.38 6.79 -15.73
CA ALA A 183 -4.74 6.70 -16.26
C ALA A 183 -4.84 7.03 -17.76
N CYS A 184 -3.92 7.81 -18.32
CA CYS A 184 -3.85 8.04 -19.76
C CYS A 184 -3.41 6.78 -20.54
N PHE A 185 -2.83 5.77 -19.89
CA PHE A 185 -2.41 4.53 -20.55
C PHE A 185 -3.38 3.38 -20.31
N SER A 186 -3.87 3.23 -19.08
CA SER A 186 -4.88 2.21 -18.73
C SER A 186 -5.73 2.69 -17.57
N LEU A 187 -7.03 2.45 -17.67
CA LEU A 187 -8.01 2.75 -16.62
C LEU A 187 -8.25 1.56 -15.65
N ASN A 188 -7.65 0.40 -15.95
CA ASN A 188 -7.72 -0.80 -15.13
C ASN A 188 -6.72 -0.73 -13.96
N ILE A 189 -6.87 0.31 -13.14
CA ILE A 189 -5.98 0.64 -12.02
C ILE A 189 -6.61 0.17 -10.70
N GLU A 190 -5.84 -0.56 -9.88
CA GLU A 190 -6.10 -0.70 -8.46
C GLU A 190 -5.21 0.25 -7.66
N ALA A 191 -5.83 1.24 -7.01
CA ALA A 191 -5.13 2.18 -6.14
C ALA A 191 -4.76 1.54 -4.78
N VAL A 192 -3.45 1.39 -4.52
CA VAL A 192 -2.94 0.72 -3.31
C VAL A 192 -2.63 1.74 -2.21
N SER A 193 -1.82 2.76 -2.51
CA SER A 193 -1.42 3.84 -1.61
C SER A 193 -1.33 5.18 -2.37
N CYS A 194 -0.75 6.20 -1.75
CA CYS A 194 -0.47 7.47 -2.45
C CYS A 194 0.62 7.36 -3.53
N ASP A 195 1.45 6.33 -3.47
CA ASP A 195 2.64 6.18 -4.30
C ASP A 195 2.79 4.79 -4.95
N GLU A 196 1.79 3.92 -4.76
CA GLU A 196 1.79 2.52 -5.19
C GLU A 196 0.45 2.16 -5.86
N MET A 197 0.51 1.47 -7.00
CA MET A 197 -0.68 0.95 -7.69
C MET A 197 -0.40 -0.33 -8.48
N TYR A 198 -1.45 -1.10 -8.76
CA TYR A 198 -1.44 -2.13 -9.80
C TYR A 198 -2.23 -1.66 -11.01
N VAL A 199 -1.82 -2.12 -12.19
CA VAL A 199 -2.46 -1.82 -13.46
C VAL A 199 -2.57 -3.11 -14.26
N ASP A 200 -3.74 -3.42 -14.78
CA ASP A 200 -3.90 -4.48 -15.78
C ASP A 200 -3.57 -3.93 -17.18
N LEU A 201 -2.61 -4.57 -17.83
CA LEU A 201 -2.12 -4.23 -19.17
C LEU A 201 -2.43 -5.32 -20.19
N SER A 202 -3.13 -6.38 -19.81
CA SER A 202 -3.35 -7.56 -20.65
C SER A 202 -3.98 -7.20 -22.01
N ASP A 203 -4.99 -6.33 -22.00
CA ASP A 203 -5.62 -5.84 -23.22
C ASP A 203 -4.75 -4.83 -23.95
N LEU A 204 -4.10 -3.90 -23.23
CA LEU A 204 -3.28 -2.86 -23.84
C LEU A 204 -2.07 -3.45 -24.59
N LEU A 205 -1.45 -4.51 -24.07
CA LEU A 205 -0.29 -5.15 -24.68
C LEU A 205 -0.65 -6.28 -25.65
N SER A 206 -1.96 -6.45 -25.94
CA SER A 206 -2.44 -7.42 -26.92
C SER A 206 -2.07 -6.98 -28.36
N PRO A 207 -1.45 -7.87 -29.17
CA PRO A 207 -1.12 -7.61 -30.58
C PRO A 207 -2.30 -7.15 -31.44
N ALA A 208 -3.51 -7.62 -31.11
CA ALA A 208 -4.72 -7.37 -31.89
C ALA A 208 -5.08 -5.86 -32.01
N ASN A 209 -4.48 -5.01 -31.18
CA ASN A 209 -4.70 -3.56 -31.24
C ASN A 209 -3.76 -2.85 -32.23
N TYR A 210 -2.72 -3.53 -32.76
CA TYR A 210 -1.59 -2.88 -33.42
C TYR A 210 -1.20 -3.48 -34.77
N SER A 211 -1.50 -4.76 -35.02
CA SER A 211 -1.20 -5.43 -36.30
C SER A 211 -2.23 -6.50 -36.64
N SER A 212 -2.45 -6.71 -37.95
CA SER A 212 -3.29 -7.78 -38.50
C SER A 212 -2.54 -9.10 -38.70
N GLU A 213 -1.23 -9.14 -38.45
CA GLU A 213 -0.44 -10.38 -38.48
C GLU A 213 -0.90 -11.35 -37.39
N VAL A 214 -0.78 -12.65 -37.69
CA VAL A 214 -1.34 -13.79 -36.94
C VAL A 214 -1.38 -13.53 -35.42
N ALA A 215 -2.59 -13.56 -34.87
CA ALA A 215 -2.85 -13.45 -33.43
C ALA A 215 -2.36 -14.71 -32.70
N GLU A 216 -1.04 -14.89 -32.60
CA GLU A 216 -0.43 -15.84 -31.68
C GLU A 216 -0.79 -15.43 -30.25
N PRO A 217 -1.60 -16.20 -29.50
CA PRO A 217 -2.09 -15.77 -28.18
C PRO A 217 -0.99 -15.47 -27.16
N GLY A 218 0.18 -16.08 -27.35
CA GLY A 218 1.37 -15.89 -26.52
C GLY A 218 2.24 -14.69 -26.91
N ARG A 219 2.00 -14.05 -28.05
CA ARG A 219 2.77 -12.87 -28.48
C ARG A 219 2.17 -11.64 -27.82
N ILE A 220 3.01 -10.76 -27.26
CA ILE A 220 2.60 -9.52 -26.61
C ILE A 220 3.51 -8.36 -27.01
N ILE A 221 3.00 -7.13 -26.94
CA ILE A 221 3.84 -5.93 -27.01
C ILE A 221 4.78 -5.92 -25.81
N ASN A 222 6.04 -5.57 -26.04
CA ASN A 222 7.08 -5.53 -25.03
C ASN A 222 6.71 -4.52 -23.91
N PRO A 223 6.46 -4.98 -22.66
CA PRO A 223 6.02 -4.12 -21.57
C PRO A 223 7.03 -3.03 -21.21
N PHE A 224 8.32 -3.22 -21.52
CA PHE A 224 9.37 -2.24 -21.20
C PHE A 224 9.29 -0.95 -22.02
N LEU A 225 8.67 -0.98 -23.21
CA LEU A 225 8.41 0.25 -23.98
C LEU A 225 7.47 1.17 -23.20
N LEU A 226 6.37 0.61 -22.72
CA LEU A 226 5.40 1.30 -21.89
C LEU A 226 6.00 1.75 -20.55
N GLY A 227 6.74 0.86 -19.87
CA GLY A 227 7.38 1.15 -18.59
C GLY A 227 8.37 2.31 -18.66
N SER A 228 9.18 2.36 -19.73
CA SER A 228 10.16 3.43 -19.94
C SER A 228 9.48 4.78 -20.17
N GLU A 229 8.42 4.80 -21.00
CA GLU A 229 7.67 6.02 -21.29
C GLU A 229 6.90 6.53 -20.07
N LEU A 230 6.26 5.63 -19.31
CA LEU A 230 5.59 5.98 -18.05
C LEU A 230 6.57 6.60 -17.06
N ARG A 231 7.73 5.96 -16.84
CA ARG A 231 8.75 6.46 -15.91
C ARG A 231 9.30 7.81 -16.36
N ARG A 232 9.51 8.02 -17.66
CA ARG A 232 9.93 9.31 -18.23
C ARG A 232 8.90 10.40 -17.94
N ARG A 233 7.62 10.16 -18.26
CA ARG A 233 6.52 11.13 -18.03
C ARG A 233 6.34 11.46 -16.54
N VAL A 234 6.41 10.44 -15.68
CA VAL A 234 6.34 10.63 -14.22
C VAL A 234 7.50 11.52 -13.77
N PHE A 235 8.72 11.26 -14.23
CA PHE A 235 9.87 12.08 -13.87
C PHE A 235 9.75 13.52 -14.37
N GLU A 236 9.32 13.72 -15.61
CA GLU A 236 9.14 15.06 -16.19
C GLU A 236 8.08 15.89 -15.47
N ALA A 237 6.94 15.28 -15.12
CA ALA A 237 5.87 15.97 -14.42
C ALA A 237 6.21 16.24 -12.95
N THR A 238 6.82 15.27 -12.27
CA THR A 238 6.92 15.28 -10.80
C THR A 238 8.32 15.57 -10.27
N GLY A 239 9.36 15.47 -11.10
CA GLY A 239 10.76 15.48 -10.68
C GLY A 239 11.17 14.28 -9.81
N CYS A 240 10.32 13.25 -9.71
CA CYS A 240 10.53 12.07 -8.89
C CYS A 240 10.56 10.81 -9.76
N THR A 241 11.35 9.81 -9.37
CA THR A 241 11.46 8.56 -10.11
C THR A 241 10.45 7.52 -9.61
N ALA A 242 10.02 6.66 -10.53
CA ALA A 242 9.21 5.49 -10.25
C ALA A 242 9.92 4.23 -10.73
N THR A 243 9.60 3.11 -10.09
CA THR A 243 10.01 1.77 -10.54
C THR A 243 8.78 1.00 -11.00
N CYS A 244 8.90 0.29 -12.12
CA CYS A 244 7.82 -0.50 -12.72
C CYS A 244 8.17 -1.99 -12.72
N GLY A 245 7.41 -2.81 -11.98
CA GLY A 245 7.49 -4.26 -12.07
C GLY A 245 6.37 -4.80 -12.94
N PHE A 246 6.68 -5.76 -13.81
CA PHE A 246 5.72 -6.49 -14.62
C PHE A 246 5.66 -7.96 -14.15
N GLY A 247 4.51 -8.59 -14.33
CA GLY A 247 4.38 -10.02 -14.00
C GLY A 247 3.11 -10.66 -14.51
N THR A 248 3.10 -12.00 -14.49
CA THR A 248 1.95 -12.82 -14.89
C THR A 248 0.94 -13.06 -13.75
N ASN A 249 1.23 -12.57 -12.55
CA ASN A 249 0.28 -12.52 -11.46
C ASN A 249 0.65 -11.40 -10.48
N ARG A 250 -0.24 -11.11 -9.53
CA ARG A 250 -0.08 -10.00 -8.58
C ARG A 250 1.21 -10.08 -7.76
N LEU A 251 1.54 -11.26 -7.22
CA LEU A 251 2.75 -11.47 -6.43
C LEU A 251 4.00 -11.17 -7.26
N LEU A 252 4.15 -11.82 -8.41
CA LEU A 252 5.33 -11.70 -9.26
C LEU A 252 5.54 -10.25 -9.72
N THR A 253 4.45 -9.55 -10.04
CA THR A 253 4.47 -8.13 -10.42
C THR A 253 5.01 -7.23 -9.29
N ARG A 254 4.56 -7.46 -8.04
CA ARG A 254 5.09 -6.74 -6.88
C ARG A 254 6.57 -7.06 -6.64
N LEU A 255 6.93 -8.34 -6.69
CA LEU A 255 8.29 -8.80 -6.47
C LEU A 255 9.27 -8.30 -7.55
N ALA A 256 8.80 -8.14 -8.78
CA ALA A 256 9.55 -7.52 -9.88
C ALA A 256 9.92 -6.07 -9.54
N THR A 257 8.96 -5.31 -9.00
CA THR A 257 9.20 -3.93 -8.56
C THR A 257 10.25 -3.89 -7.45
N VAL A 258 10.12 -4.76 -6.44
CA VAL A 258 11.10 -4.84 -5.35
C VAL A 258 12.50 -5.15 -5.87
N LYS A 259 12.61 -6.06 -6.85
CA LYS A 259 13.88 -6.43 -7.48
C LYS A 259 14.47 -5.30 -8.32
N ALA A 260 13.63 -4.51 -8.98
CA ALA A 260 14.02 -3.44 -9.88
C ALA A 260 14.43 -2.15 -9.16
N LYS A 261 13.92 -1.88 -7.95
CA LYS A 261 14.22 -0.62 -7.25
C LYS A 261 15.74 -0.40 -7.06
N PRO A 262 16.25 0.84 -7.22
CA PRO A 262 15.55 2.09 -7.57
C PRO A 262 15.52 2.40 -9.08
N ASN A 263 14.55 3.24 -9.50
CA ASN A 263 14.41 3.84 -10.83
C ASN A 263 14.73 2.85 -11.95
N ASN A 264 14.04 1.71 -11.97
CA ASN A 264 14.25 0.68 -12.99
C ASN A 264 12.94 -0.04 -13.33
N GLN A 265 13.06 -1.10 -14.12
CA GLN A 265 11.97 -1.99 -14.46
C GLN A 265 12.42 -3.46 -14.54
N ALA A 266 11.50 -4.36 -14.22
CA ALA A 266 11.74 -5.80 -14.32
C ALA A 266 10.46 -6.54 -14.67
N PHE A 267 10.58 -7.73 -15.26
CA PHE A 267 9.48 -8.61 -15.60
C PHE A 267 9.71 -10.01 -15.01
N LEU A 268 8.85 -10.43 -14.08
CA LEU A 268 8.85 -11.80 -13.55
C LEU A 268 7.77 -12.64 -14.22
N ILE A 269 8.21 -13.66 -14.96
CA ILE A 269 7.34 -14.55 -15.72
C ILE A 269 7.18 -15.87 -14.96
N GLY A 270 5.94 -16.28 -14.72
CA GLY A 270 5.64 -17.52 -14.03
C GLY A 270 4.17 -17.91 -14.10
N ALA A 271 3.69 -18.56 -13.06
CA ALA A 271 2.34 -19.11 -13.01
C ALA A 271 1.26 -18.02 -13.05
N SER A 272 0.19 -18.25 -13.80
CA SER A 272 -1.06 -17.50 -13.74
C SER A 272 -2.24 -18.46 -13.64
N THR A 273 -3.33 -18.01 -13.02
CA THR A 273 -4.56 -18.79 -12.92
C THR A 273 -5.56 -18.26 -13.95
N HIS A 274 -6.11 -19.16 -14.76
CA HIS A 274 -7.12 -18.88 -15.77
C HIS A 274 -8.43 -19.56 -15.42
N SER A 275 -9.54 -18.97 -15.81
CA SER A 275 -10.84 -19.62 -15.72
C SER A 275 -11.13 -20.37 -17.02
N ALA A 276 -11.21 -21.70 -16.98
CA ALA A 276 -11.51 -22.54 -18.16
C ALA A 276 -12.80 -23.35 -17.95
N GLY A 277 -13.67 -23.40 -18.97
CA GLY A 277 -14.93 -24.13 -18.97
C GLY A 277 -16.00 -23.49 -19.88
N ALA A 278 -17.09 -24.21 -20.15
CA ALA A 278 -18.27 -23.70 -20.84
C ALA A 278 -19.49 -23.70 -19.89
N GLY A 279 -20.27 -22.61 -19.86
CA GLY A 279 -21.43 -22.44 -18.97
C GLY A 279 -21.06 -22.01 -17.54
N ASN A 280 -21.96 -22.23 -16.57
CA ASN A 280 -21.86 -21.75 -15.17
C ASN A 280 -20.80 -22.46 -14.29
N LYS A 281 -19.97 -23.36 -14.84
CA LYS A 281 -18.90 -24.06 -14.09
C LYS A 281 -17.53 -23.72 -14.70
N LEU A 282 -16.96 -22.60 -14.27
CA LEU A 282 -15.56 -22.27 -14.57
C LEU A 282 -14.63 -23.01 -13.59
N THR A 283 -13.69 -23.77 -14.12
CA THR A 283 -12.63 -24.42 -13.34
C THR A 283 -11.33 -23.61 -13.44
N PRO A 284 -10.68 -23.27 -12.32
CA PRO A 284 -9.38 -22.63 -12.34
C PRO A 284 -8.32 -23.58 -12.91
N VAL A 285 -7.55 -23.10 -13.89
CA VAL A 285 -6.41 -23.81 -14.49
C VAL A 285 -5.16 -22.96 -14.28
N ASP A 286 -4.17 -23.53 -13.61
CA ASP A 286 -2.86 -22.91 -13.45
C ASP A 286 -2.01 -23.17 -14.70
N VAL A 287 -1.48 -22.12 -15.31
CA VAL A 287 -0.58 -22.16 -16.47
C VAL A 287 0.74 -21.51 -16.09
N VAL A 288 1.86 -22.16 -16.38
CA VAL A 288 3.19 -21.53 -16.22
C VAL A 288 3.63 -21.00 -17.57
N TRP A 289 4.08 -19.74 -17.60
CA TRP A 289 4.56 -19.09 -18.81
C TRP A 289 6.08 -19.06 -18.86
N HIS A 290 6.61 -19.15 -20.07
CA HIS A 290 8.05 -19.08 -20.38
C HIS A 290 8.26 -18.18 -21.58
N ARG A 291 9.44 -17.58 -21.70
CA ARG A 291 9.85 -16.89 -22.93
C ARG A 291 10.10 -17.92 -24.03
N ALA A 292 9.65 -17.62 -25.25
CA ALA A 292 9.91 -18.49 -26.40
C ALA A 292 11.23 -18.14 -27.10
N ASP A 293 11.65 -16.88 -27.05
CA ASP A 293 12.85 -16.38 -27.74
C ASP A 293 14.08 -16.36 -26.80
N GLU A 294 15.25 -16.78 -27.28
CA GLU A 294 16.52 -16.63 -26.56
C GLU A 294 17.19 -15.30 -26.92
N GLY A 295 16.94 -14.27 -26.11
CA GLY A 295 17.49 -12.93 -26.29
C GLY A 295 16.55 -11.88 -25.70
N GLY A 296 17.09 -10.90 -24.98
CA GLY A 296 16.32 -9.70 -24.65
C GLY A 296 16.06 -8.88 -25.93
N PRO A 297 15.06 -7.99 -25.95
CA PRO A 297 14.90 -7.04 -27.05
C PRO A 297 16.23 -6.29 -27.23
N ALA A 298 16.88 -6.51 -28.37
CA ALA A 298 18.17 -5.89 -28.66
C ALA A 298 18.01 -4.36 -28.65
N GLY A 299 18.80 -3.67 -27.83
CA GLY A 299 18.89 -2.20 -27.85
C GLY A 299 18.06 -1.42 -26.82
N LEU A 300 17.35 -2.07 -25.89
CA LEU A 300 16.71 -1.37 -24.76
C LEU A 300 17.55 -1.51 -23.48
N PRO A 301 18.11 -0.42 -22.92
CA PRO A 301 18.85 -0.47 -21.67
C PRO A 301 17.93 -0.87 -20.51
N ASP A 302 18.49 -1.59 -19.53
CA ASP A 302 17.89 -1.86 -18.21
C ASP A 302 16.56 -2.65 -18.22
N CYS A 303 16.52 -3.78 -18.93
CA CYS A 303 15.39 -4.70 -18.92
C CYS A 303 15.76 -6.00 -18.20
N LEU A 304 15.28 -6.20 -16.97
CA LEU A 304 15.53 -7.42 -16.20
C LEU A 304 14.37 -8.39 -16.35
N ILE A 305 14.57 -9.51 -17.04
CA ILE A 305 13.56 -10.57 -17.20
C ILE A 305 13.97 -11.78 -16.36
N TYR A 306 13.07 -12.28 -15.51
CA TYR A 306 13.30 -13.44 -14.65
C TYR A 306 12.20 -14.48 -14.83
N GLU A 307 12.58 -15.72 -15.08
CA GLU A 307 11.65 -16.85 -15.17
C GLU A 307 11.65 -17.67 -13.87
N MET A 308 10.46 -18.13 -13.46
CA MET A 308 10.27 -18.87 -12.20
C MET A 308 10.87 -20.29 -12.17
N GLU A 309 11.44 -20.76 -13.29
CA GLU A 309 12.20 -22.02 -13.38
C GLU A 309 13.72 -21.82 -13.35
N GLY A 310 14.21 -20.58 -13.33
CA GLY A 310 15.63 -20.24 -13.27
C GLY A 310 15.93 -19.19 -12.21
N GLU A 311 16.51 -18.07 -12.62
CA GLU A 311 16.88 -16.98 -11.70
C GLU A 311 15.72 -16.45 -10.86
N GLY A 312 14.49 -16.46 -11.39
CA GLY A 312 13.29 -16.09 -10.64
C GLY A 312 13.01 -17.03 -9.46
N ARG A 313 13.33 -18.33 -9.59
CA ARG A 313 13.24 -19.29 -8.49
C ARG A 313 14.24 -18.98 -7.39
N ASN A 314 15.51 -18.77 -7.77
CA ASN A 314 16.58 -18.45 -6.83
C ASN A 314 16.28 -17.15 -6.08
N TYR A 315 15.78 -16.15 -6.80
CA TYR A 315 15.32 -14.91 -6.20
C TYR A 315 14.21 -15.17 -5.18
N LEU A 316 13.12 -15.83 -5.57
CA LEU A 316 12.00 -16.09 -4.66
C LEU A 316 12.43 -16.91 -3.44
N ASP A 317 13.22 -17.97 -3.61
CA ASP A 317 13.65 -18.82 -2.51
C ASP A 317 14.55 -18.07 -1.52
N SER A 318 15.35 -17.11 -1.99
CA SER A 318 16.20 -16.25 -1.15
C SER A 318 15.43 -15.18 -0.35
N LEU A 319 14.18 -14.88 -0.73
CA LEU A 319 13.42 -13.82 -0.10
C LEU A 319 13.07 -14.15 1.35
N PRO A 320 13.29 -13.22 2.31
CA PRO A 320 12.77 -13.34 3.66
C PRO A 320 11.25 -13.51 3.64
N ILE A 321 10.71 -14.40 4.47
CA ILE A 321 9.27 -14.69 4.46
C ILE A 321 8.41 -13.44 4.77
N SER A 322 8.97 -12.50 5.53
CA SER A 322 8.35 -11.22 5.89
C SER A 322 8.27 -10.22 4.74
N SER A 323 8.94 -10.46 3.60
CA SER A 323 8.78 -9.63 2.40
C SER A 323 7.57 -10.02 1.56
N LEU A 324 6.97 -11.19 1.82
CA LEU A 324 5.77 -11.63 1.11
C LEU A 324 4.53 -10.83 1.56
N PRO A 325 3.64 -10.48 0.61
CA PRO A 325 2.44 -9.70 0.92
C PRO A 325 1.52 -10.45 1.89
N GLY A 326 1.15 -9.78 2.98
CA GLY A 326 0.26 -10.33 4.01
C GLY A 326 0.97 -11.11 5.13
N ILE A 327 2.30 -11.17 5.13
CA ILE A 327 3.08 -11.80 6.21
C ILE A 327 3.62 -10.73 7.16
N GLY A 328 2.87 -10.49 8.24
CA GLY A 328 3.28 -9.60 9.31
C GLY A 328 4.22 -10.27 10.33
N ARG A 329 4.71 -9.48 11.29
CA ARG A 329 5.63 -9.91 12.36
C ARG A 329 5.16 -11.18 13.08
N SER A 330 3.90 -11.21 13.54
CA SER A 330 3.36 -12.37 14.27
C SER A 330 3.38 -13.67 13.45
N THR A 331 3.06 -13.60 12.15
CA THR A 331 3.13 -14.76 11.27
C THR A 331 4.58 -15.21 11.07
N ALA A 332 5.49 -14.25 10.87
CA ALA A 332 6.92 -14.54 10.74
C ALA A 332 7.52 -15.16 12.02
N GLU A 333 7.14 -14.68 13.21
CA GLU A 333 7.56 -15.23 14.50
C GLU A 333 7.07 -16.68 14.68
N ARG A 334 5.82 -16.98 14.31
CA ARG A 334 5.30 -18.36 14.35
C ARG A 334 6.09 -19.29 13.42
N LEU A 335 6.46 -18.83 12.24
CA LEU A 335 7.28 -19.61 11.29
C LEU A 335 8.72 -19.77 11.77
N LEU A 336 9.26 -18.78 12.48
CA LEU A 336 10.59 -18.86 13.08
C LEU A 336 10.68 -19.99 14.12
N THR A 337 9.60 -20.32 14.83
CA THR A 337 9.55 -21.50 15.73
C THR A 337 9.77 -22.84 15.00
N LYS A 338 9.66 -22.84 13.67
CA LYS A 338 9.96 -23.97 12.78
C LYS A 338 11.24 -23.76 11.97
N HIS A 339 12.08 -22.80 12.37
CA HIS A 339 13.32 -22.42 11.68
C HIS A 339 13.11 -22.06 10.21
N VAL A 340 11.98 -21.44 9.89
CA VAL A 340 11.67 -20.92 8.56
C VAL A 340 11.88 -19.41 8.55
N THR A 341 12.85 -18.96 7.76
CA THR A 341 13.19 -17.53 7.61
C THR A 341 13.00 -17.03 6.19
N THR A 342 13.17 -17.89 5.20
CA THR A 342 13.04 -17.59 3.77
C THR A 342 11.90 -18.38 3.10
N CYS A 343 11.53 -17.99 1.88
CA CYS A 343 10.56 -18.77 1.09
C CYS A 343 11.09 -20.16 0.76
N GLY A 344 12.41 -20.28 0.48
CA GLY A 344 13.07 -21.56 0.24
C GLY A 344 13.02 -22.48 1.45
N ASP A 345 13.29 -21.95 2.65
CA ASP A 345 13.13 -22.69 3.92
C ASP A 345 11.71 -23.27 4.03
N LEU A 346 10.70 -22.45 3.76
CA LEU A 346 9.30 -22.87 3.89
C LEU A 346 8.98 -24.03 2.94
N ARG A 347 9.38 -23.92 1.66
CA ARG A 347 9.14 -24.96 0.65
C ARG A 347 9.81 -26.28 1.02
N GLN A 348 11.01 -26.22 1.60
CA GLN A 348 11.78 -27.42 1.93
C GLN A 348 11.34 -28.07 3.25
N LYS A 349 10.95 -27.26 4.25
CA LYS A 349 10.75 -27.74 5.63
C LYS A 349 9.30 -28.02 5.99
N LEU A 350 8.32 -27.39 5.32
CA LEU A 350 6.92 -27.45 5.73
C LEU A 350 5.99 -27.87 4.58
N SER A 351 5.18 -28.89 4.86
CA SER A 351 4.06 -29.29 4.00
C SER A 351 2.82 -28.40 4.19
N LEU A 352 1.90 -28.43 3.22
CA LEU A 352 0.63 -27.69 3.30
C LEU A 352 -0.21 -28.04 4.54
N PRO A 353 -0.37 -29.33 4.95
CA PRO A 353 -1.07 -29.66 6.21
C PRO A 353 -0.40 -29.05 7.44
N GLN A 354 0.93 -29.11 7.53
CA GLN A 354 1.66 -28.51 8.67
C GLN A 354 1.49 -26.99 8.72
N LEU A 355 1.55 -26.30 7.58
CA LEU A 355 1.30 -24.86 7.49
C LEU A 355 -0.15 -24.51 7.85
N SER A 356 -1.11 -25.32 7.40
CA SER A 356 -2.53 -25.12 7.70
C SER A 356 -2.82 -25.29 9.19
N ASN A 357 -2.19 -26.27 9.85
CA ASN A 357 -2.29 -26.44 11.29
C ASN A 357 -1.58 -25.29 12.05
N LEU A 358 -0.42 -24.85 11.55
CA LEU A 358 0.35 -23.80 12.20
C LEU A 358 -0.29 -22.42 12.08
N LEU A 359 -0.88 -22.06 10.93
CA LEU A 359 -1.33 -20.69 10.62
C LEU A 359 -2.84 -20.57 10.35
N GLY A 360 -3.56 -21.68 10.28
CA GLY A 360 -4.93 -21.78 9.80
C GLY A 360 -4.99 -22.08 8.30
N ALA A 361 -6.03 -22.82 7.87
CA ALA A 361 -6.13 -23.38 6.51
C ALA A 361 -5.98 -22.34 5.39
N LYS A 362 -6.67 -21.19 5.50
CA LYS A 362 -6.64 -20.13 4.47
C LYS A 362 -5.25 -19.49 4.37
N THR A 363 -4.68 -19.10 5.51
CA THR A 363 -3.36 -18.45 5.57
C THR A 363 -2.24 -19.41 5.17
N GLY A 364 -2.29 -20.65 5.66
CA GLY A 364 -1.33 -21.70 5.32
C GLY A 364 -1.33 -22.02 3.84
N LYS A 365 -2.51 -22.22 3.22
CA LYS A 365 -2.64 -22.43 1.77
C LYS A 365 -2.11 -21.25 0.96
N ARG A 366 -2.51 -20.03 1.32
CA ARG A 366 -2.04 -18.83 0.63
C ARG A 366 -0.53 -18.71 0.69
N LEU A 367 0.08 -18.82 1.87
CA LEU A 367 1.52 -18.72 2.02
C LEU A 367 2.25 -19.83 1.24
N TYR A 368 1.75 -21.06 1.27
CA TYR A 368 2.29 -22.16 0.49
C TYR A 368 2.28 -21.87 -1.03
N GLN A 369 1.22 -21.26 -1.54
CA GLN A 369 1.12 -20.84 -2.95
C GLN A 369 2.07 -19.68 -3.28
N LEU A 370 2.14 -18.65 -2.43
CA LEU A 370 3.01 -17.49 -2.63
C LEU A 370 4.48 -17.90 -2.70
N CYS A 371 4.94 -18.80 -1.82
CA CYS A 371 6.33 -19.31 -1.86
C CYS A 371 6.64 -20.09 -3.14
N GLN A 372 5.64 -20.55 -3.89
CA GLN A 372 5.82 -21.18 -5.19
C GLN A 372 5.78 -20.19 -6.37
N GLY A 373 5.48 -18.91 -6.11
CA GLY A 373 5.29 -17.89 -7.14
C GLY A 373 3.87 -17.87 -7.70
N LYS A 374 2.91 -18.51 -7.02
CA LYS A 374 1.51 -18.59 -7.42
C LYS A 374 0.67 -17.59 -6.62
N ASP A 375 -0.09 -16.76 -7.32
CA ASP A 375 -1.10 -15.88 -6.74
C ASP A 375 -2.30 -15.80 -7.68
N SER A 376 -3.47 -16.25 -7.21
CA SER A 376 -4.72 -16.24 -7.96
C SER A 376 -5.61 -15.04 -7.57
N SER A 377 -5.05 -14.02 -6.94
CA SER A 377 -5.79 -12.83 -6.53
C SER A 377 -5.98 -11.88 -7.71
N ASP A 378 -7.24 -11.55 -8.02
CA ASP A 378 -7.59 -10.55 -9.01
C ASP A 378 -7.28 -9.13 -8.53
N LEU A 379 -7.18 -8.19 -9.47
CA LEU A 379 -7.14 -6.77 -9.13
C LEU A 379 -8.51 -6.30 -8.64
N MET A 380 -8.51 -5.56 -7.54
CA MET A 380 -9.70 -4.97 -6.95
C MET A 380 -9.85 -3.54 -7.46
N LEU A 381 -10.34 -3.39 -8.70
CA LEU A 381 -10.48 -2.10 -9.39
C LEU A 381 -11.39 -1.11 -8.66
N ASP A 382 -12.44 -1.61 -8.01
CA ASP A 382 -13.34 -0.85 -7.16
C ASP A 382 -13.35 -1.40 -5.74
N ARG A 383 -13.04 -0.53 -4.78
CA ARG A 383 -13.03 -0.88 -3.36
C ARG A 383 -13.88 0.11 -2.59
N PHE A 384 -15.06 -0.36 -2.18
CA PHE A 384 -15.97 0.42 -1.35
C PHE A 384 -15.69 0.22 0.15
N ALA A 385 -15.94 1.26 0.93
CA ALA A 385 -15.73 1.24 2.37
C ALA A 385 -16.76 0.33 3.05
N LYS A 386 -16.30 -0.78 3.63
CA LYS A 386 -17.14 -1.66 4.48
C LYS A 386 -17.35 -1.08 5.89
N SER A 387 -16.46 -0.19 6.30
CA SER A 387 -16.49 0.48 7.59
C SER A 387 -15.78 1.82 7.51
N VAL A 388 -16.21 2.77 8.34
CA VAL A 388 -15.53 4.06 8.51
C VAL A 388 -15.08 4.15 9.97
N SER A 389 -13.88 4.68 10.21
CA SER A 389 -13.34 4.82 11.56
C SER A 389 -12.56 6.11 11.74
N ALA A 390 -12.55 6.58 12.99
CA ALA A 390 -11.71 7.66 13.48
C ALA A 390 -11.06 7.20 14.79
N GLU A 391 -9.75 7.39 14.91
CA GLU A 391 -8.99 6.94 16.07
C GLU A 391 -7.85 7.88 16.40
N ILE A 392 -7.63 8.08 17.70
CA ILE A 392 -6.49 8.83 18.22
C ILE A 392 -5.93 8.07 19.40
N ASN A 393 -4.70 7.61 19.22
CA ASN A 393 -3.92 6.83 20.19
C ASN A 393 -2.58 7.52 20.52
N TYR A 394 -2.46 8.81 20.21
CA TYR A 394 -1.28 9.62 20.49
C TYR A 394 -1.74 10.91 21.14
N GLY A 395 -0.99 11.37 22.15
CA GLY A 395 -1.21 12.60 22.91
C GLY A 395 -2.49 12.69 23.73
N VAL A 396 -3.23 11.60 23.88
CA VAL A 396 -4.43 11.57 24.72
C VAL A 396 -4.04 11.61 26.20
N ARG A 397 -4.38 12.72 26.87
CA ARG A 397 -4.19 12.97 28.31
C ARG A 397 -5.44 13.71 28.79
N LEU A 398 -6.32 13.02 29.51
CA LEU A 398 -7.61 13.55 29.96
C LEU A 398 -7.63 13.56 31.49
N ALA A 399 -8.07 14.63 32.11
CA ALA A 399 -8.08 14.76 33.57
C ALA A 399 -9.44 14.42 34.19
N SER A 400 -10.52 14.53 33.42
CA SER A 400 -11.88 14.45 33.95
C SER A 400 -12.89 13.90 32.94
N TRP A 401 -14.04 13.40 33.43
CA TRP A 401 -15.13 12.92 32.58
C TRP A 401 -15.70 13.98 31.61
N PRO A 402 -15.82 15.27 31.98
CA PRO A 402 -16.13 16.33 31.03
C PRO A 402 -15.13 16.40 29.86
N GLU A 403 -13.83 16.31 30.12
CA GLU A 403 -12.83 16.29 29.04
C GLU A 403 -12.96 15.04 28.16
N VAL A 404 -13.30 13.89 28.74
CA VAL A 404 -13.61 12.66 27.98
C VAL A 404 -14.82 12.88 27.06
N GLN A 405 -15.88 13.53 27.56
CA GLN A 405 -17.07 13.86 26.76
C GLN A 405 -16.71 14.78 25.58
N ASP A 406 -15.93 15.83 25.80
CA ASP A 406 -15.54 16.78 24.75
C ASP A 406 -14.65 16.11 23.69
N PHE A 407 -13.71 15.29 24.14
CA PHE A 407 -12.84 14.51 23.27
C PHE A 407 -13.63 13.51 22.41
N VAL A 408 -14.55 12.75 23.02
CA VAL A 408 -15.41 11.80 22.30
C VAL A 408 -16.32 12.52 21.31
N SER A 409 -16.93 13.65 21.71
CA SER A 409 -17.79 14.44 20.81
C SER A 409 -17.03 14.92 19.58
N SER A 410 -15.81 15.41 19.77
CA SER A 410 -14.92 15.82 18.68
C SER A 410 -14.55 14.64 17.77
N LEU A 411 -14.25 13.48 18.35
CA LEU A 411 -13.90 12.27 17.58
C LEU A 411 -15.11 11.70 16.80
N VAL A 412 -16.32 11.80 17.37
CA VAL A 412 -17.56 11.41 16.68
C VAL A 412 -17.89 12.37 15.54
N PHE A 413 -17.65 13.68 15.72
CA PHE A 413 -17.82 14.66 14.65
C PHE A 413 -16.90 14.34 13.45
N GLU A 414 -15.62 14.06 13.71
CA GLU A 414 -14.68 13.60 12.68
C GLU A 414 -15.18 12.31 11.99
N LEU A 415 -15.65 11.34 12.76
CA LEU A 415 -16.19 10.09 12.23
C LEU A 415 -17.40 10.33 11.30
N ALA A 416 -18.33 11.19 11.72
CA ALA A 416 -19.49 11.54 10.92
C ALA A 416 -19.11 12.29 9.64
N SER A 417 -18.14 13.21 9.72
CA SER A 417 -17.58 13.90 8.55
C SER A 417 -16.97 12.92 7.54
N ARG A 418 -16.19 11.93 8.00
CA ARG A 418 -15.67 10.86 7.12
C ARG A 418 -16.78 10.00 6.53
N MET A 419 -17.85 9.74 7.28
CA MET A 419 -18.99 8.98 6.79
C MET A 419 -19.74 9.72 5.69
N GLU A 420 -19.82 11.05 5.76
CA GLU A 420 -20.42 11.88 4.71
C GLU A 420 -19.66 11.83 3.38
N HIS A 421 -18.33 11.74 3.43
CA HIS A 421 -17.48 11.73 2.25
C HIS A 421 -17.12 10.31 1.75
N ALA A 422 -17.55 9.26 2.45
CA ALA A 422 -17.23 7.89 2.06
C ALA A 422 -18.03 7.47 0.81
N ALA A 423 -17.32 6.95 -0.20
CA ALA A 423 -17.92 6.39 -1.40
C ALA A 423 -18.80 5.16 -1.10
N THR A 424 -19.89 5.03 -1.85
CA THR A 424 -20.84 3.92 -1.71
C THR A 424 -20.93 3.09 -2.99
N ASP A 425 -21.29 1.82 -2.83
CA ASP A 425 -21.53 0.86 -3.92
C ASP A 425 -22.85 1.15 -4.68
N ALA A 426 -23.67 2.10 -4.21
CA ALA A 426 -25.04 2.33 -4.69
C ALA A 426 -25.22 3.79 -5.12
N ASP A 427 -25.22 4.01 -6.43
CA ASP A 427 -25.35 5.32 -7.09
C ASP A 427 -24.17 6.27 -6.77
N ASP A 428 -23.83 7.22 -7.65
CA ASP A 428 -22.71 8.17 -7.49
C ASP A 428 -22.87 9.16 -6.30
N ARG A 429 -23.71 8.82 -5.31
CA ARG A 429 -23.96 9.58 -4.09
C ARG A 429 -22.94 9.21 -3.02
N LEU A 430 -22.25 10.22 -2.49
CA LEU A 430 -21.40 10.11 -1.31
C LEU A 430 -22.26 9.98 -0.05
N GLY A 431 -21.75 9.24 0.94
CA GLY A 431 -22.33 9.17 2.28
C GLY A 431 -22.76 7.78 2.70
N VAL A 432 -22.26 7.32 3.85
CA VAL A 432 -22.66 6.04 4.45
C VAL A 432 -23.35 6.25 5.80
N LEU A 433 -24.31 5.37 6.10
CA LEU A 433 -24.87 5.20 7.44
C LEU A 433 -24.38 3.89 8.05
N GLY A 434 -24.12 3.88 9.35
CA GLY A 434 -23.66 2.69 10.06
C GLY A 434 -24.70 2.17 11.05
N ARG A 435 -24.75 0.85 11.22
CA ARG A 435 -25.68 0.19 12.17
C ARG A 435 -24.96 -0.41 13.38
N THR A 436 -23.66 -0.65 13.26
CA THR A 436 -22.87 -1.24 14.34
C THR A 436 -21.72 -0.31 14.69
N LEU A 437 -21.75 0.22 15.92
CA LEU A 437 -20.67 1.04 16.47
C LEU A 437 -19.73 0.15 17.29
N VAL A 438 -18.45 0.13 16.91
CA VAL A 438 -17.38 -0.51 17.69
C VAL A 438 -16.58 0.57 18.38
N VAL A 439 -16.52 0.50 19.70
CA VAL A 439 -15.73 1.40 20.55
C VAL A 439 -14.55 0.62 21.10
N ARG A 440 -13.35 1.11 20.83
CA ARG A 440 -12.11 0.61 21.41
C ARG A 440 -11.49 1.68 22.29
N LEU A 441 -11.08 1.28 23.49
CA LEU A 441 -10.44 2.13 24.48
C LEU A 441 -9.08 1.55 24.84
N LEU A 442 -8.06 2.39 24.92
CA LEU A 442 -6.76 2.08 25.48
C LEU A 442 -6.62 2.75 26.84
N THR A 443 -6.32 1.97 27.87
CA THR A 443 -6.00 2.47 29.22
C THR A 443 -4.58 2.08 29.60
N ARG A 444 -3.82 2.97 30.24
CA ARG A 444 -2.49 2.65 30.76
C ARG A 444 -2.59 1.42 31.67
N ARG A 445 -1.70 0.44 31.48
CA ARG A 445 -1.62 -0.73 32.37
C ARG A 445 -1.11 -0.29 33.74
N ALA A 446 -1.68 -0.82 34.83
CA ALA A 446 -1.45 -0.28 36.17
C ALA A 446 0.03 -0.30 36.62
N ASP A 447 0.78 -1.33 36.18
CA ASP A 447 2.20 -1.57 36.46
C ASP A 447 3.17 -0.75 35.59
N GLN A 448 2.65 0.10 34.70
CA GLN A 448 3.44 0.88 33.74
C GLN A 448 3.57 2.33 34.16
N PRO A 449 4.66 3.04 33.82
CA PRO A 449 4.85 4.42 34.21
C PRO A 449 3.77 5.35 33.64
N LYS A 450 3.43 6.42 34.37
CA LYS A 450 2.45 7.43 33.92
C LYS A 450 2.88 8.09 32.60
N GLU A 451 4.17 8.41 32.51
CA GLU A 451 4.82 8.93 31.31
C GLU A 451 5.39 7.80 30.46
N ALA A 452 5.04 7.79 29.18
CA ALA A 452 5.51 6.79 28.22
C ALA A 452 6.93 7.14 27.72
N VAL A 453 7.69 6.11 27.35
CA VAL A 453 9.05 6.25 26.77
C VAL A 453 9.04 7.15 25.53
N LYS A 454 8.07 6.94 24.62
CA LYS A 454 7.84 7.85 23.49
C LYS A 454 7.02 9.03 24.01
N PHE A 455 7.56 10.24 23.88
CA PHE A 455 6.87 11.48 24.29
C PHE A 455 5.44 11.52 23.72
N MET A 456 4.45 11.69 24.60
CA MET A 456 3.02 11.69 24.30
C MET A 456 2.47 10.39 23.67
N GLY A 457 3.26 9.31 23.62
CA GLY A 457 2.78 8.00 23.20
C GLY A 457 1.73 7.42 24.15
N HIS A 458 0.98 6.43 23.67
CA HIS A 458 0.02 5.70 24.51
C HIS A 458 0.71 4.81 25.56
N GLY A 459 1.95 4.36 25.31
CA GLY A 459 2.67 3.45 26.20
C GLY A 459 2.11 2.02 26.17
N ILE A 460 2.36 1.24 27.22
CA ILE A 460 1.81 -0.10 27.34
C ILE A 460 0.41 0.00 27.97
N CYS A 461 -0.60 -0.50 27.25
CA CYS A 461 -2.00 -0.33 27.59
C CYS A 461 -2.75 -1.66 27.64
N ASP A 462 -3.78 -1.70 28.47
CA ASP A 462 -4.90 -2.63 28.31
C ASP A 462 -5.83 -2.14 27.20
N THR A 463 -6.39 -3.09 26.44
CA THR A 463 -7.31 -2.80 25.34
C THR A 463 -8.71 -3.30 25.68
N TRP A 464 -9.68 -2.40 25.64
CA TRP A 464 -11.10 -2.71 25.80
C TRP A 464 -11.80 -2.54 24.47
N THR A 465 -12.59 -3.53 24.05
CA THR A 465 -13.42 -3.43 22.83
C THR A 465 -14.86 -3.78 23.16
N ARG A 466 -15.79 -2.93 22.74
CA ARG A 466 -17.23 -3.14 22.87
C ARG A 466 -17.93 -2.80 21.57
N THR A 467 -18.95 -3.59 21.27
CA THR A 467 -19.76 -3.46 20.05
C THR A 467 -21.19 -3.13 20.45
N VAL A 468 -21.75 -2.09 19.85
CA VAL A 468 -23.10 -1.60 20.08
C VAL A 468 -23.89 -1.74 18.79
N GLN A 469 -25.03 -2.42 18.86
CA GLN A 469 -25.99 -2.46 17.75
C GLN A 469 -26.94 -1.26 17.87
N LEU A 470 -26.97 -0.43 16.84
CA LEU A 470 -27.81 0.75 16.77
C LEU A 470 -29.21 0.36 16.25
N PRO A 471 -30.29 0.95 16.80
CA PRO A 471 -31.66 0.63 16.38
C PRO A 471 -31.89 0.87 14.88
N THR A 472 -31.39 2.00 14.39
CA THR A 472 -31.46 2.42 12.99
C THR A 472 -30.06 2.79 12.48
N PRO A 473 -29.76 2.58 11.18
CA PRO A 473 -28.54 3.11 10.59
C PRO A 473 -28.50 4.63 10.73
N THR A 474 -27.40 5.17 11.24
CA THR A 474 -27.30 6.60 11.53
C THR A 474 -25.88 7.13 11.37
N ARG A 475 -25.78 8.44 11.21
CA ARG A 475 -24.57 9.26 11.29
C ARG A 475 -24.74 10.42 12.29
N ASP A 476 -25.80 10.39 13.10
CA ASP A 476 -26.14 11.46 14.03
C ASP A 476 -25.09 11.58 15.15
N VAL A 477 -24.45 12.75 15.21
CA VAL A 477 -23.31 13.00 16.09
C VAL A 477 -23.71 12.92 17.57
N SER A 478 -24.85 13.51 17.93
CA SER A 478 -25.34 13.57 19.31
C SER A 478 -25.66 12.16 19.83
N PHE A 479 -26.37 11.37 19.04
CA PHE A 479 -26.72 9.99 19.36
C PHE A 479 -25.48 9.11 19.46
N LEU A 480 -24.57 9.15 18.49
CA LEU A 480 -23.34 8.33 18.51
C LEU A 480 -22.44 8.69 19.71
N THR A 481 -22.36 9.97 20.06
CA THR A 481 -21.66 10.45 21.26
C THR A 481 -22.27 9.83 22.52
N SER A 482 -23.61 9.87 22.65
CA SER A 482 -24.30 9.27 23.80
C SER A 482 -24.03 7.76 23.93
N GLN A 483 -24.00 7.03 22.81
CA GLN A 483 -23.73 5.60 22.80
C GLN A 483 -22.29 5.29 23.19
N CYS A 484 -21.32 6.04 22.67
CA CYS A 484 -19.92 5.89 23.04
C CYS A 484 -19.71 6.17 24.54
N MET A 485 -20.29 7.25 25.06
CA MET A 485 -20.15 7.63 26.47
C MET A 485 -20.81 6.62 27.41
N SER A 486 -21.94 6.02 27.01
CA SER A 486 -22.55 4.91 27.73
C SER A 486 -21.61 3.71 27.82
N VAL A 487 -20.91 3.36 26.74
CA VAL A 487 -19.89 2.31 26.75
C VAL A 487 -18.73 2.64 27.69
N LEU A 488 -18.18 3.85 27.59
CA LEU A 488 -17.03 4.26 28.41
C LEU A 488 -17.39 4.29 29.90
N ARG A 489 -18.56 4.79 30.27
CA ARG A 489 -19.05 4.80 31.66
C ARG A 489 -19.27 3.39 32.23
N ARG A 490 -19.62 2.41 31.40
CA ARG A 490 -19.73 1.00 31.81
C ARG A 490 -18.37 0.36 32.04
N ILE A 491 -17.37 0.72 31.25
CA ILE A 491 -15.97 0.29 31.50
C ILE A 491 -15.44 1.00 32.75
N ASN A 492 -15.87 2.23 32.99
CA ASN A 492 -15.53 3.09 34.13
C ASN A 492 -14.02 3.21 34.40
N PRO A 493 -13.19 3.54 33.39
CA PRO A 493 -11.77 3.77 33.61
C PRO A 493 -11.54 5.05 34.42
N ASP A 494 -10.39 5.14 35.09
CA ASP A 494 -9.86 6.44 35.53
C ASP A 494 -9.57 7.29 34.27
N PRO A 495 -10.17 8.50 34.12
CA PRO A 495 -9.92 9.38 32.99
C PRO A 495 -8.42 9.64 32.74
N THR A 496 -7.63 9.73 33.81
CA THR A 496 -6.18 10.00 33.75
C THR A 496 -5.37 8.84 33.17
N ASP A 497 -5.95 7.65 33.11
CA ASP A 497 -5.35 6.46 32.50
C ASP A 497 -5.79 6.23 31.06
N ILE A 498 -6.72 7.02 30.52
CA ILE A 498 -7.09 6.93 29.11
C ILE A 498 -5.90 7.36 28.24
N ARG A 499 -5.58 6.52 27.24
CA ARG A 499 -4.44 6.71 26.32
C ARG A 499 -4.82 6.69 24.85
N GLY A 500 -6.06 6.31 24.54
CA GLY A 500 -6.56 6.34 23.17
C GLY A 500 -8.01 5.87 23.08
N VAL A 501 -8.73 6.43 22.10
CA VAL A 501 -10.09 6.01 21.75
C VAL A 501 -10.15 5.81 20.25
N SER A 502 -10.80 4.72 19.84
CA SER A 502 -11.04 4.40 18.44
C SER A 502 -12.51 4.08 18.25
N LEU A 503 -13.13 4.73 17.28
CA LEU A 503 -14.52 4.53 16.91
C LEU A 503 -14.59 4.00 15.49
N ARG A 504 -15.36 2.94 15.29
CA ARG A 504 -15.59 2.37 13.96
C ARG A 504 -17.07 2.09 13.78
N LEU A 505 -17.66 2.62 12.71
CA LEU A 505 -19.00 2.23 12.27
C LEU A 505 -18.89 1.25 11.11
N LEU A 506 -19.60 0.12 11.24
CA LEU A 506 -19.77 -0.86 10.17
C LEU A 506 -21.02 -0.48 9.35
N LYS A 507 -20.84 -0.40 8.03
CA LYS A 507 -21.93 -0.22 7.06
C LYS A 507 -22.79 -1.48 7.06
N ARG A 508 -24.11 -1.32 6.93
CA ARG A 508 -24.93 -2.41 6.37
C ARG A 508 -25.04 -2.13 4.88
N SER A 509 -24.69 -3.08 4.02
CA SER A 509 -25.05 -2.94 2.60
C SER A 509 -26.56 -2.74 2.59
N MET A 510 -27.04 -1.69 1.93
CA MET A 510 -28.41 -1.73 1.44
C MET A 510 -28.39 -2.88 0.43
N SER A 511 -28.79 -4.07 0.86
CA SER A 511 -29.17 -5.09 -0.10
C SER A 511 -30.24 -4.46 -0.97
N ALA A 512 -30.04 -4.53 -2.29
CA ALA A 512 -31.00 -4.14 -3.31
C ALA A 512 -32.41 -4.65 -3.00
#